data_AF-A0A962ZZK3-F1
#
_entry.id   AF-A0A962ZZK3-F1
#
_cell.length_a   1.000
_cell.length_b   1.000
_cell.length_c   1.000
_cell.angle_alpha   90.00
_cell.angle_beta   90.00
_cell.angle_gamma   90.00
#
_symmetry.space_group_name_H-M   'P 1'
#
loop_
_entity.id
_entity.type
_entity.pdbx_description
1 polymer ?
#
loop_
_entity_poly.entity_id
_entity_poly.type
_entity_poly.pdbx_seq_one_letter_code
_entity_poly.pdbx_strand_id
1 'polypeptide(L)'
;MTELEQKAAAVRLLALDVDGVLTDGRIYYGNSGEELKAFNIKDGLGIKLLQRSGIQVAIITGRQSEIVARRARELGIEAVIQGREDK
;
A
#
# COMPACT_ATOMS: atom_id res chain seq x y z
N MET A 1 -24.86 11.90 -9.64
CA MET A 1 -23.82 11.04 -9.08
C MET A 1 -24.25 9.59 -9.26
N THR A 2 -23.36 8.73 -9.73
CA THR A 2 -23.57 7.28 -9.82
C THR A 2 -23.55 6.65 -8.42
N GLU A 3 -24.06 5.43 -8.28
CA GLU A 3 -23.99 4.68 -7.02
C GLU A 3 -22.54 4.51 -6.52
N LEU A 4 -21.59 4.29 -7.45
CA LEU A 4 -20.17 4.17 -7.13
C LEU A 4 -19.60 5.49 -6.58
N GLU A 5 -19.94 6.62 -7.20
CA GLU A 5 -19.51 7.94 -6.74
C GLU A 5 -20.05 8.26 -5.33
N GLN A 6 -21.28 7.85 -5.03
CA GLN A 6 -21.87 8.00 -3.70
C GLN A 6 -21.12 7.17 -2.66
N LYS A 7 -20.78 5.91 -2.97
CA LYS A 7 -19.98 5.05 -2.09
C LYS A 7 -18.58 5.61 -1.86
N ALA A 8 -17.91 6.07 -2.93
CA ALA A 8 -16.58 6.66 -2.84
C ALA A 8 -16.55 7.95 -2.01
N ALA A 9 -17.59 8.80 -2.12
CA ALA A 9 -17.70 10.05 -1.36
C ALA A 9 -17.78 9.83 0.16
N ALA A 10 -18.21 8.66 0.62
CA ALA A 10 -18.29 8.31 2.04
C ALA A 10 -16.98 7.75 2.62
N VAL A 11 -15.98 7.46 1.79
CA VAL A 11 -14.72 6.82 2.23
C VAL A 11 -13.90 7.78 3.10
N ARG A 12 -13.48 7.28 4.26
CA ARG A 12 -12.59 8.00 5.20
C ARG A 12 -11.22 7.32 5.37
N LEU A 13 -11.11 6.05 4.97
CA LEU A 13 -9.89 5.27 5.06
C LEU A 13 -9.75 4.36 3.83
N LEU A 14 -8.54 4.27 3.29
CA LEU A 14 -8.14 3.33 2.26
C LEU A 14 -7.10 2.36 2.83
N ALA A 15 -7.45 1.09 2.99
CA ALA A 15 -6.53 0.02 3.33
C ALA A 15 -6.06 -0.69 2.06
N LEU A 16 -4.74 -0.89 1.93
CA LEU A 16 -4.11 -1.46 0.74
C LEU A 16 -3.32 -2.72 1.11
N ASP A 17 -3.44 -3.75 0.28
CA ASP A 17 -2.41 -4.80 0.24
C ASP A 17 -1.17 -4.28 -0.51
N VAL A 18 -0.09 -5.06 -0.46
CA VAL A 18 1.16 -4.76 -1.14
C VAL A 18 1.28 -5.59 -2.41
N ASP A 19 1.45 -6.90 -2.26
CA ASP A 19 1.84 -7.77 -3.36
C ASP A 19 0.66 -8.00 -4.32
N GLY A 20 0.79 -7.52 -5.55
CA GLY A 20 -0.28 -7.55 -6.56
C GLY A 20 -1.23 -6.35 -6.52
N VAL A 21 -1.04 -5.42 -5.57
CA VAL A 21 -1.80 -4.15 -5.50
C VAL A 21 -0.86 -2.95 -5.69
N LEU A 22 0.07 -2.76 -4.75
CA LEU A 22 1.12 -1.72 -4.84
C LEU A 22 2.34 -2.18 -5.64
N THR A 23 2.42 -3.48 -5.91
CA THR A 23 3.40 -4.10 -6.80
C THR A 23 2.68 -4.84 -7.92
N ASP A 24 3.43 -5.31 -8.90
CA ASP A 24 2.93 -6.16 -9.99
C ASP A 24 2.75 -7.65 -9.59
N GLY A 25 2.88 -7.97 -8.30
CA GLY A 25 2.74 -9.32 -7.76
C GLY A 25 3.96 -10.21 -7.96
N ARG A 26 5.04 -9.71 -8.59
CA ARG A 26 6.28 -10.46 -8.75
C ARG A 26 7.12 -10.39 -7.47
N ILE A 27 7.83 -11.48 -7.21
CA ILE A 27 8.83 -11.56 -6.14
C ILE A 27 10.17 -11.87 -6.78
N TYR A 28 11.17 -11.06 -6.44
CA TYR A 28 12.53 -11.20 -6.94
C TYR A 28 13.43 -11.59 -5.77
N TYR A 29 14.15 -12.70 -5.94
CA TYR A 29 15.13 -13.18 -4.97
C TYR A 29 16.53 -13.17 -5.57
N GLY A 30 17.52 -12.79 -4.76
CA GLY A 30 18.93 -12.94 -5.05
C GLY A 30 19.53 -14.18 -4.39
N ASN A 31 20.68 -14.63 -4.90
CA ASN A 31 21.36 -15.83 -4.39
C ASN A 31 21.95 -15.64 -2.98
N SER A 32 22.01 -14.40 -2.46
CA SER A 32 22.57 -14.09 -1.13
C SER A 32 21.47 -13.72 -0.11
N GLY A 33 20.21 -13.98 -0.43
CA GLY A 33 19.07 -13.67 0.44
C GLY A 33 18.46 -12.29 0.22
N GLU A 34 18.80 -11.60 -0.87
CA GLU A 34 18.15 -10.35 -1.26
C GLU A 34 16.69 -10.62 -1.66
N GLU A 35 15.76 -9.78 -1.21
CA GLU A 35 14.41 -9.68 -1.76
C GLU A 35 14.26 -8.29 -2.40
N LEU A 36 13.63 -8.19 -3.57
CA LEU A 36 13.30 -6.91 -4.20
C LEU A 36 11.81 -6.82 -4.49
N LYS A 37 11.25 -5.61 -4.35
CA LYS A 37 9.89 -5.26 -4.76
C LYS A 37 9.93 -3.97 -5.57
N ALA A 38 9.15 -3.92 -6.65
CA ALA A 38 8.96 -2.73 -7.47
C ALA A 38 7.63 -2.06 -7.13
N PHE A 39 7.66 -0.76 -6.86
CA PHE A 39 6.47 0.07 -6.62
C PHE A 39 6.31 1.11 -7.72
N ASN A 40 5.07 1.54 -7.97
CA ASN A 40 4.82 2.61 -8.93
C ASN A 40 4.92 4.00 -8.28
N ILE A 41 5.59 4.92 -8.96
CA ILE A 41 5.72 6.31 -8.49
C ILE A 41 4.39 7.07 -8.58
N LYS A 42 3.53 6.75 -9.56
CA LYS A 42 2.22 7.37 -9.74
C LYS A 42 1.27 7.00 -8.60
N ASP A 43 1.33 5.76 -8.11
CA ASP A 43 0.55 5.33 -6.95
C ASP A 43 0.98 6.09 -5.70
N GLY A 44 2.28 6.35 -5.55
CA GLY A 44 2.80 7.20 -4.48
C GLY A 44 2.22 8.62 -4.51
N LEU A 45 2.09 9.23 -5.70
CA LEU A 45 1.42 10.52 -5.85
C LEU A 45 -0.07 10.43 -5.49
N GLY A 46 -0.78 9.41 -5.97
CA GLY A 46 -2.20 9.18 -5.67
C GLY A 46 -2.46 9.08 -4.17
N ILE A 47 -1.65 8.29 -3.46
CA ILE A 47 -1.71 8.15 -2.00
C ILE A 47 -1.51 9.50 -1.31
N LYS A 48 -0.49 10.28 -1.72
CA LYS A 48 -0.25 11.61 -1.14
C LYS A 48 -1.40 12.58 -1.37
N LEU A 49 -2.03 12.54 -2.55
CA LEU A 49 -3.20 13.38 -2.84
C LEU A 49 -4.40 12.98 -1.98
N LEU A 50 -4.63 11.67 -1.83
CA LEU A 50 -5.70 11.13 -1.00
C LEU A 50 -5.52 11.52 0.48
N GLN A 51 -4.30 11.39 1.01
CA GLN A 51 -3.95 11.86 2.35
C GLN A 51 -4.17 13.37 2.53
N ARG A 52 -3.80 14.19 1.55
CA ARG A 52 -4.05 15.65 1.57
C ARG A 52 -5.53 16.01 1.59
N SER A 53 -6.40 15.15 1.03
CA SER A 53 -7.85 15.31 1.15
C SER A 53 -8.44 14.85 2.50
N GLY A 54 -7.59 14.43 3.45
CA GLY A 54 -8.01 13.99 4.79
C GLY A 54 -8.45 12.53 4.86
N ILE A 55 -8.22 11.73 3.82
CA ILE A 55 -8.50 10.29 3.84
C ILE A 55 -7.27 9.57 4.39
N GLN A 56 -7.48 8.76 5.42
CA GLN A 56 -6.41 7.97 6.02
C GLN A 56 -6.00 6.82 5.08
N VAL A 57 -4.73 6.46 5.11
CA VAL A 57 -4.21 5.32 4.33
C VAL A 57 -3.57 4.34 5.29
N ALA A 58 -3.84 3.06 5.09
CA ALA A 58 -3.26 1.94 5.83
C ALA A 58 -2.72 0.87 4.88
N ILE A 59 -1.74 0.10 5.34
CA ILE A 59 -1.24 -1.08 4.65
C ILE A 59 -1.51 -2.31 5.52
N ILE A 60 -2.12 -3.34 4.95
CA ILE A 60 -2.28 -4.65 5.58
C ILE A 60 -1.77 -5.70 4.60
N THR A 61 -0.69 -6.38 4.95
CA THR A 61 -0.08 -7.37 4.05
C THR A 61 0.37 -8.64 4.77
N GLY A 62 0.42 -9.74 4.01
CA GLY A 62 0.72 -11.07 4.52
C GLY A 62 2.21 -11.32 4.63
N ARG A 63 3.00 -10.66 3.79
CA ARG A 63 4.46 -10.73 3.87
C ARG A 63 4.98 -9.69 4.88
N GLN A 64 6.13 -9.99 5.47
CA GLN A 64 6.87 -9.05 6.28
C GLN A 64 8.20 -8.73 5.61
N SER A 65 8.46 -7.43 5.36
CA SER A 65 9.73 -6.98 4.79
C SER A 65 10.08 -5.55 5.20
N GLU A 66 11.37 -5.25 5.31
CA GLU A 66 11.86 -3.89 5.51
C GLU A 66 11.55 -2.98 4.31
N ILE A 67 11.42 -3.54 3.12
CA ILE A 67 11.08 -2.81 1.90
C ILE A 67 9.71 -2.15 2.02
N VAL A 68 8.70 -2.90 2.50
CA VAL A 68 7.35 -2.37 2.75
C VAL A 68 7.38 -1.30 3.83
N ALA A 69 8.09 -1.55 4.94
CA ALA A 69 8.20 -0.59 6.03
C ALA A 69 8.86 0.72 5.57
N ARG A 70 9.94 0.63 4.76
CA ARG A 70 10.59 1.80 4.16
C ARG A 70 9.64 2.56 3.24
N ARG A 71 8.95 1.86 2.34
CA ARG A 71 8.02 2.51 1.40
C ARG A 71 6.87 3.20 2.11
N ALA A 72 6.32 2.58 3.14
CA ALA A 72 5.29 3.17 3.98
C ALA A 72 5.78 4.46 4.66
N ARG A 73 6.99 4.46 5.23
CA ARG A 73 7.61 5.68 5.81
C ARG A 73 7.80 6.79 4.78
N GLU A 74 8.29 6.49 3.57
CA GLU A 74 8.41 7.47 2.48
C GLU A 74 7.05 8.10 2.12
N LEU A 75 5.98 7.29 2.14
CA LEU A 75 4.62 7.73 1.89
C LEU A 75 3.94 8.32 3.12
N GLY A 76 4.57 8.34 4.30
CA GLY A 76 3.95 8.82 5.54
C GLY A 76 2.72 8.01 5.94
N ILE A 77 2.72 6.71 5.64
CA ILE A 77 1.67 5.78 6.06
C ILE A 77 2.11 5.19 7.41
N GLU A 78 1.40 5.57 8.47
CA GLU A 78 1.72 5.12 9.84
C GLU A 78 1.04 3.79 10.20
N ALA A 79 -0.18 3.58 9.72
CA ALA A 79 -0.93 2.35 9.97
C ALA A 79 -0.45 1.23 9.03
N VAL A 80 0.54 0.44 9.50
CA VAL A 80 1.14 -0.66 8.74
C VAL A 80 1.07 -1.95 9.55
N ILE A 81 0.39 -2.95 9.00
CA ILE A 81 0.31 -4.30 9.55
C ILE A 81 0.92 -5.25 8.52
N GLN A 82 1.96 -5.99 8.93
CA GLN A 82 2.65 -6.97 8.12
C GLN A 82 2.56 -8.37 8.75
N GLY A 83 2.82 -9.41 7.98
CA GLY A 83 2.81 -10.79 8.49
C GLY A 83 1.41 -11.32 8.82
N ARG A 84 0.34 -10.74 8.23
CA ARG A 84 -1.04 -11.15 8.47
C ARG A 84 -1.64 -11.82 7.24
N GLU A 85 -1.74 -13.14 7.31
CA GLU A 85 -2.33 -13.97 6.25
C GLU A 85 -3.87 -14.02 6.36
N ASP A 86 -4.40 -13.78 7.56
CA ASP A 86 -5.83 -13.78 7.90
C ASP A 86 -6.48 -12.39 7.72
N LYS A 87 -6.26 -11.76 6.56
CA LYS A 87 -6.72 -10.40 6.25
C LYS A 87 -8.22 -10.33 5.95
#